data_AF-K5WFD1-F1
#
_entry.id   AF-K5WFD1-F1
#
_cell.length_a   1.000
_cell.length_b   1.000
_cell.length_c   1.000
_cell.angle_alpha   90.00
_cell.angle_beta   90.00
_cell.angle_gamma   90.00
#
_symmetry.space_group_name_H-M   'P 1'
#
loop_
_entity.id
_entity.type
_entity.pdbx_description
1 polymer ?
#
loop_
_entity_poly.entity_id
_entity_poly.type
_entity_poly.pdbx_seq_one_letter_code
_entity_poly.pdbx_strand_id
1 'polypeptide(L)'
;MFLLDTIDNLPRCPISDALMQVFLWTLKETGARDVPSLYQLCQTQEKLRQTCGVPSIRCQSELGNIFYMNDDWSNPQTQPHIHVYPEVPKDGIREV
;
A
#
# COMPACT_ATOMS: atom_id res chain seq x y z
N MET A 1 -0.50 -13.67 -11.41
CA MET A 1 -0.13 -13.10 -10.09
C MET A 1 0.13 -11.60 -10.16
N PHE A 2 1.16 -11.12 -10.88
CA PHE A 2 1.50 -9.69 -10.93
C PHE A 2 0.33 -8.75 -11.27
N LEU A 3 -0.48 -9.07 -12.30
CA LEU A 3 -1.60 -8.21 -12.71
C LEU A 3 -2.69 -8.10 -11.64
N LEU A 4 -3.02 -9.20 -10.95
CA LEU A 4 -4.02 -9.20 -9.88
C LEU A 4 -3.55 -8.37 -8.69
N ASP A 5 -2.27 -8.51 -8.32
CA ASP A 5 -1.67 -7.72 -7.25
C ASP A 5 -1.57 -6.23 -7.61
N THR A 6 -1.26 -5.90 -8.87
CA THR A 6 -1.22 -4.52 -9.33
C THR A 6 -2.59 -3.87 -9.25
N ILE A 7 -3.63 -4.58 -9.70
CA ILE A 7 -5.02 -4.13 -9.67
C ILE A 7 -5.47 -3.85 -8.22
N ASP A 8 -5.08 -4.72 -7.29
CA ASP A 8 -5.41 -4.59 -5.86
C ASP A 8 -4.70 -3.43 -5.16
N ASN A 9 -3.46 -3.12 -5.54
CA ASN A 9 -2.65 -2.06 -4.94
C ASN A 9 -2.66 -0.74 -5.73
N LEU A 10 -3.67 -0.51 -6.60
CA LEU A 10 -3.78 0.75 -7.33
C LEU A 10 -4.03 1.93 -6.37
N PRO A 11 -3.25 3.03 -6.50
CA PRO A 11 -3.46 4.19 -5.64
C PRO A 11 -4.87 4.74 -5.86
N ARG A 12 -5.63 4.88 -4.76
CA ARG A 12 -7.00 5.43 -4.72
C ARG A 12 -8.11 4.54 -5.30
N CYS A 13 -7.81 3.28 -5.62
CA CYS A 13 -8.84 2.31 -6.03
C CYS A 13 -8.71 1.03 -5.17
N PRO A 14 -9.09 1.09 -3.88
CA PRO A 14 -9.07 -0.11 -3.05
C PRO A 14 -10.14 -1.07 -3.55
N ILE A 15 -9.71 -2.31 -3.83
CA ILE A 15 -10.61 -3.38 -4.24
C ILE A 15 -10.99 -4.17 -3.00
N SER A 16 -12.29 -4.43 -2.83
CA SER A 16 -12.75 -5.29 -1.74
C SER A 16 -12.54 -6.76 -2.07
N ASP A 17 -12.41 -7.59 -1.05
CA ASP A 17 -12.33 -9.05 -1.21
C ASP A 17 -13.46 -9.61 -2.07
N ALA A 18 -14.68 -9.06 -1.93
CA ALA A 18 -15.83 -9.46 -2.72
C ALA A 18 -15.63 -9.15 -4.22
N LEU A 19 -15.11 -7.97 -4.56
CA LEU A 19 -14.82 -7.61 -5.94
C LEU A 19 -13.65 -8.42 -6.50
N MET A 20 -12.63 -8.71 -5.68
CA MET A 20 -11.53 -9.59 -6.06
C MET A 20 -12.02 -11.02 -6.35
N GLN A 21 -12.97 -11.55 -5.59
CA GLN A 21 -13.59 -12.84 -5.88
C GLN A 21 -14.30 -12.85 -7.22
N VAL A 22 -14.99 -11.76 -7.59
CA VAL A 22 -15.62 -11.63 -8.91
C VAL A 22 -14.55 -11.68 -10.00
N PHE A 23 -13.43 -10.96 -9.87
CA PHE A 23 -12.34 -11.03 -10.85
C PHE A 23 -11.76 -12.43 -10.99
N LEU A 24 -11.48 -13.11 -9.87
CA LEU A 24 -10.98 -14.49 -9.88
C LEU A 24 -11.98 -15.47 -10.50
N TRP A 25 -13.28 -15.28 -10.23
CA TRP A 25 -14.34 -16.07 -10.84
C TRP A 25 -14.41 -15.83 -12.36
N THR A 26 -14.40 -14.56 -12.81
CA THR A 26 -14.38 -14.23 -14.24
C THR A 26 -13.16 -14.79 -14.96
N LEU A 27 -11.99 -14.79 -14.33
CA LEU A 27 -10.78 -15.43 -14.89
C LEU A 27 -10.96 -16.94 -15.06
N LYS A 28 -11.61 -17.62 -14.12
CA LYS A 28 -11.94 -19.05 -14.25
C LYS A 28 -12.89 -19.30 -15.41
N GLU A 29 -13.97 -18.52 -15.52
CA GLU A 29 -14.98 -18.70 -16.57
C GLU A 29 -14.44 -18.38 -17.98
N THR A 30 -13.50 -17.44 -18.08
CA THR A 30 -12.84 -17.09 -19.36
C THR A 30 -11.75 -18.08 -19.78
N GLY A 31 -11.53 -19.14 -19.01
CA GLY A 31 -10.57 -20.21 -19.33
C GLY A 31 -9.12 -19.85 -19.03
N ALA A 32 -8.86 -18.86 -18.17
CA ALA A 32 -7.51 -18.59 -17.70
C ALA A 32 -6.96 -19.81 -16.94
N ARG A 33 -5.69 -20.13 -17.19
CA ARG A 33 -5.00 -21.24 -16.51
C ARG A 33 -4.47 -20.76 -15.16
N ASP A 34 -4.40 -21.68 -14.20
CA ASP A 34 -3.74 -21.48 -12.90
C ASP A 34 -4.29 -20.28 -12.09
N VAL A 35 -5.61 -20.07 -12.12
CA VAL A 35 -6.26 -19.01 -11.34
C VAL A 35 -6.19 -19.35 -9.83
N PRO A 36 -5.53 -18.52 -9.00
CA PRO A 36 -5.41 -18.79 -7.58
C PRO A 36 -6.75 -18.65 -6.86
N SER A 37 -6.88 -19.30 -5.71
CA SER A 37 -7.93 -18.90 -4.75
C SER A 37 -7.60 -17.53 -4.16
N LEU A 38 -8.61 -16.81 -3.65
CA LEU A 38 -8.38 -15.55 -2.94
C LEU A 38 -7.37 -15.73 -1.81
N TYR A 39 -7.48 -16.84 -1.05
CA TYR A 39 -6.53 -17.16 0.01
C TYR A 39 -5.09 -17.31 -0.50
N GLN A 40 -4.88 -18.01 -1.62
CA GLN A 40 -3.54 -18.16 -2.22
C GLN A 40 -2.99 -16.83 -2.74
N LEU A 41 -3.86 -15.96 -3.26
CA LEU A 41 -3.50 -14.60 -3.66
C LEU A 41 -2.99 -13.83 -2.44
N CYS A 42 -3.78 -13.72 -1.36
CA CYS A 42 -3.39 -13.01 -0.15
C CYS A 42 -2.08 -13.53 0.46
N GLN A 43 -1.91 -14.86 0.53
CA GLN A 43 -0.66 -15.47 1.02
C GLN A 43 0.55 -15.11 0.16
N THR A 44 0.37 -15.00 -1.16
CA THR A 44 1.44 -14.59 -2.07
C THR A 44 1.76 -13.11 -1.90
N GLN A 45 0.73 -12.26 -1.75
CA GLN A 45 0.91 -10.82 -1.50
C GLN A 45 1.63 -10.56 -0.18
N GLU A 46 1.32 -11.32 0.88
CA GLU A 46 1.99 -11.21 2.17
C GLU A 46 3.48 -11.57 2.06
N LYS A 47 3.81 -12.69 1.39
CA LYS A 47 5.21 -13.07 1.11
C LYS A 47 5.95 -12.02 0.30
N LEU A 48 5.30 -11.44 -0.72
CA LEU A 48 5.87 -10.37 -1.53
C LEU A 48 6.13 -9.12 -0.68
N ARG A 49 5.20 -8.73 0.19
CA ARG A 49 5.39 -7.60 1.12
C ARG A 49 6.55 -7.84 2.08
N GLN A 50 6.74 -9.07 2.57
CA GLN A 50 7.88 -9.41 3.43
C GLN A 50 9.22 -9.36 2.68
N THR A 51 9.23 -9.67 1.38
CA THR A 51 10.47 -9.76 0.58
C THR A 51 10.87 -8.41 -0.04
N CYS A 52 9.88 -7.66 -0.53
CA CYS A 52 10.09 -6.46 -1.36
C CYS A 52 9.23 -5.26 -0.92
N GLY A 53 8.40 -5.40 0.11
CA GLY A 53 7.52 -4.32 0.56
C GLY A 53 8.26 -3.23 1.31
N VAL A 54 7.76 -2.00 1.21
CA VAL A 54 8.21 -0.91 2.07
C VAL A 54 7.71 -1.22 3.49
N PRO A 55 8.59 -1.23 4.51
CA PRO A 55 8.18 -1.49 5.88
C PRO A 55 7.22 -0.39 6.35
N SER A 56 6.08 -0.80 6.88
CA SER A 56 5.12 0.09 7.52
C SER A 56 5.20 -0.06 9.04
N ILE A 57 5.36 1.05 9.73
CA ILE A 57 5.45 1.14 11.17
C ILE A 57 4.05 1.40 11.71
N ARG A 58 3.54 0.47 12.52
CA ARG A 58 2.27 0.67 13.22
C ARG A 58 2.48 1.67 14.35
N CYS A 59 1.75 2.77 14.29
CA CYS A 59 1.74 3.82 15.29
C CYS A 59 0.36 3.91 15.93
N GLN A 60 0.33 4.31 17.21
CA GLN A 60 -0.91 4.60 17.92
C GLN A 60 -0.84 6.04 18.40
N SER A 61 -1.85 6.85 18.07
CA SER A 61 -1.95 8.21 18.58
C SER A 61 -2.28 8.22 20.07
N GLU A 62 -2.04 9.35 20.73
CA GLU A 62 -2.44 9.55 22.14
C GLU A 62 -3.95 9.39 22.35
N LEU A 63 -4.75 9.63 21.31
CA LEU A 63 -6.21 9.42 21.29
C LEU A 63 -6.62 7.96 21.01
N GLY A 64 -5.65 7.06 20.83
CA GLY A 64 -5.87 5.64 20.58
C GLY A 64 -6.09 5.25 19.12
N ASN A 65 -5.98 6.20 18.17
CA ASN A 65 -6.15 5.89 16.75
C ASN A 65 -4.92 5.13 16.22
N ILE A 66 -5.16 4.00 15.54
CA ILE A 66 -4.10 3.23 14.90
C ILE A 66 -3.89 3.76 13.48
N PHE A 67 -2.66 4.09 13.15
CA PHE A 67 -2.24 4.45 11.79
C PHE A 67 -0.93 3.74 11.44
N TYR A 68 -0.62 3.67 10.15
CA TYR A 68 0.59 3.02 9.64
C TYR A 68 1.41 4.06 8.90
N MET A 69 2.69 4.18 9.23
CA MET A 69 3.62 5.11 8.61
C MET A 69 4.62 4.32 7.76
N ASN A 70 4.74 4.67 6.48
CA ASN A 70 5.79 4.11 5.65
C ASN A 70 7.11 4.84 5.91
N ASP A 71 8.23 4.14 5.82
CA ASP A 71 9.55 4.77 5.86
C ASP A 71 9.88 5.44 4.51
N ASP A 72 9.15 6.51 4.18
CA ASP A 72 9.35 7.28 2.95
C ASP A 72 10.70 8.02 2.94
N TRP A 73 11.37 8.12 4.10
CA TRP A 73 12.72 8.69 4.24
C TRP A 73 13.79 7.83 3.58
N SER A 74 13.53 6.53 3.43
CA SER A 74 14.45 5.58 2.80
C SER A 74 14.51 5.70 1.27
N ASN A 75 13.58 6.44 0.64
CA ASN A 75 13.62 6.68 -0.80
C ASN A 75 14.49 7.91 -1.13
N PRO A 76 15.66 7.77 -1.78
CA PRO A 76 16.55 8.89 -2.09
C PRO A 76 15.96 9.90 -3.09
N GLN A 77 14.93 9.51 -3.85
CA GLN A 77 14.22 10.44 -4.75
C GLN A 77 13.14 11.23 -4.02
N THR A 78 12.47 10.64 -3.03
CA THR A 78 11.39 11.31 -2.27
C THR A 78 11.94 12.13 -1.11
N GLN A 79 13.00 11.64 -0.45
CA GLN A 79 13.61 12.27 0.73
C GLN A 79 13.89 13.79 0.58
N PRO A 80 14.43 14.30 -0.55
CA PRO A 80 14.70 15.73 -0.70
C PRO A 80 13.45 16.61 -0.76
N HIS A 81 12.29 16.00 -0.99
CA HIS A 81 11.00 16.68 -1.13
C HIS A 81 10.13 16.54 0.12
N ILE A 82 10.60 15.87 1.18
CA ILE A 82 9.85 15.75 2.42
C ILE A 82 10.11 16.98 3.31
N HIS A 83 9.05 17.71 3.60
CA HIS A 83 9.06 18.92 4.43
C HIS A 83 8.56 18.58 5.85
N VAL A 84 9.43 18.74 6.86
CA VAL A 84 9.08 18.51 8.28
C VAL A 84 8.56 19.79 8.89
N TYR A 85 7.29 19.78 9.27
CA TYR A 85 6.68 20.92 9.96
C TYR A 85 6.96 20.88 11.48
N PRO A 86 7.06 22.05 12.13
CA PRO A 86 6.93 23.39 11.55
C PRO A 86 8.22 23.83 10.84
N GLU A 87 8.08 24.35 9.63
CA GLU A 87 9.19 25.06 8.98
C GLU A 87 9.33 26.43 9.65
N VAL A 88 10.54 26.77 10.11
CA VAL A 88 10.84 28.10 10.64
C VAL A 88 11.71 28.84 9.63
N PRO A 89 11.12 29.56 8.66
CA PRO A 89 11.85 30.46 7.80
C PRO A 89 12.59 31.54 8.62
N LYS A 90 13.69 32.06 8.06
CA LYS A 90 14.42 33.20 8.63
C LYS A 90 13.55 34.45 8.83
N ASP A 91 12.44 34.54 8.09
CA ASP A 91 11.48 35.66 8.13
C ASP A 91 10.27 35.41 9.06
N GLY A 92 10.36 34.41 9.95
CA GLY A 92 9.31 34.06 10.90
C GLY A 92 8.48 32.85 10.48
N ILE A 93 7.76 32.29 11.46
CA ILE A 93 6.93 31.08 11.29
C ILE A 93 5.84 31.37 10.26
N ARG A 94 5.80 30.59 9.18
CA ARG A 94 4.72 30.61 8.19
C ARG A 94 4.15 29.21 8.08
N GLU A 95 2.83 29.10 8.09
CA GLU A 95 2.17 27.91 7.55
C GLU A 95 2.26 28.01 6.02
N VAL A 96 2.88 27.02 5.38
CA VAL A 96 2.91 26.85 3.92
C VAL A 96 1.78 25.93 3.52
#